data_AF-A0ABD0RRJ4-F1
#
_entry.id   AF-A0ABD0RRJ4-F1
#
_cell.length_a   1.000
_cell.length_b   1.000
_cell.length_c   1.000
_cell.angle_alpha   90.00
_cell.angle_beta   90.00
_cell.angle_gamma   90.00
#
_symmetry.space_group_name_H-M   'P 1'
#
loop_
_entity.id
_entity.type
_entity.pdbx_description
1 polymer ?
#
loop_
_entity_poly.entity_id
_entity_poly.type
_entity_poly.pdbx_seq_one_letter_code
_entity_poly.pdbx_strand_id
1 'polypeptide(L)' 'LQDVLPEFLRNRFVEAALSYVACNSEGELLCRNNDCWCRCSAKFPDCNCPFADIKAMEESLRKSKESWINLNNEFMDS' A
#
# COMPACT_ATOMS: atom_id res chain seq x y z
N LEU A 1 14.39 4.73 -25.25
CA LEU A 1 15.13 4.64 -23.97
C LEU A 1 16.04 3.41 -23.90
N GLN A 2 15.61 2.25 -24.44
CA GLN A 2 16.45 1.05 -24.45
C GLN A 2 17.73 1.18 -25.30
N ASP A 3 17.74 2.02 -26.35
CA ASP A 3 18.94 2.22 -27.21
C ASP A 3 19.99 3.18 -26.65
N VAL A 4 19.70 3.88 -25.55
CA VAL A 4 20.58 4.91 -24.97
C VAL A 4 21.41 4.37 -23.79
N LEU A 5 20.92 3.32 -23.12
CA LEU A 5 21.58 2.74 -21.96
C LEU A 5 22.50 1.59 -22.39
N PRO A 6 23.79 1.63 -22.00
CA PRO A 6 24.67 0.48 -22.07
C PRO A 6 24.02 -0.77 -21.49
N GLU A 7 24.22 -1.92 -22.13
CA GLU A 7 23.52 -3.17 -21.78
C GLU A 7 23.64 -3.52 -20.29
N PHE A 8 24.83 -3.32 -19.70
CA PHE A 8 25.09 -3.57 -18.28
C PHE A 8 24.29 -2.67 -17.31
N LEU A 9 23.78 -1.52 -17.77
CA LEU A 9 22.96 -0.61 -16.96
C LEU A 9 21.47 -0.84 -17.12
N ARG A 10 21.02 -1.57 -18.15
CA ARG A 10 19.60 -1.75 -18.43
C ARG A 10 18.88 -2.43 -17.26
N ASN A 11 19.48 -3.49 -16.70
CA ASN A 11 18.89 -4.22 -15.58
C ASN A 11 18.75 -3.34 -14.33
N ARG A 12 19.81 -2.61 -13.96
CA ARG A 12 19.78 -1.70 -12.80
C ARG A 12 18.79 -0.55 -12.98
N PHE A 13 18.64 -0.05 -14.21
CA PHE A 13 17.66 0.98 -14.51
C PHE A 13 16.23 0.46 -14.37
N VAL A 14 15.95 -0.74 -14.87
CA VAL A 14 14.65 -1.38 -14.72
C VAL A 14 14.30 -1.61 -13.25
N GLU A 15 15.24 -2.13 -12.45
CA GLU A 15 15.05 -2.33 -11.00
C GLU A 15 14.76 -1.02 -10.25
N ALA A 16 15.50 0.05 -10.56
CA ALA A 16 15.29 1.37 -9.97
C ALA A 16 13.93 1.96 -10.37
N ALA A 17 13.55 1.84 -11.65
CA ALA A 17 12.26 2.31 -12.15
C ALA A 17 11.10 1.54 -11.51
N LEU A 18 11.21 0.22 -11.41
CA LEU A 18 10.20 -0.62 -10.73
C LEU A 18 10.08 -0.27 -9.25
N SER A 19 11.19 -0.02 -8.55
CA SER A 19 11.14 0.40 -7.15
C SER A 19 10.50 1.79 -6.97
N TYR A 20 10.71 2.71 -7.91
CA TYR A 20 10.01 4.01 -7.90
C TYR A 20 8.49 3.83 -8.05
N VAL A 21 8.05 3.04 -9.03
CA VAL A 21 6.62 2.85 -9.30
C VAL A 21 5.93 2.02 -8.21
N ALA A 22 6.55 0.95 -7.75
CA ALA A 22 5.92 0.01 -6.80
C ALA A 22 6.07 0.44 -5.34
N CYS A 23 7.14 1.16 -5.00
CA CYS A 23 7.49 1.51 -3.62
C CYS A 23 7.66 3.01 -3.40
N ASN A 24 7.23 3.87 -4.34
CA ASN A 24 7.35 5.34 -4.27
C ASN A 24 8.77 5.86 -3.96
N SER A 25 9.82 5.11 -4.36
CA SER A 25 11.22 5.39 -3.96
C SER A 25 11.50 5.37 -2.44
N GLU A 26 10.59 4.79 -1.66
CA GLU A 26 10.72 4.66 -0.20
C GLU A 26 11.36 3.32 0.22
N GLY A 27 11.52 2.41 -0.75
CA GLY A 27 12.08 1.07 -0.55
C GLY A 27 12.56 0.43 -1.85
N GLU A 28 12.97 -0.83 -1.73
CA GLU A 28 13.43 -1.67 -2.83
C GLU A 28 12.38 -2.75 -3.13
N LEU A 29 12.06 -2.96 -4.40
CA LEU A 29 11.16 -4.02 -4.82
C LEU A 29 11.89 -5.37 -4.78
N LEU A 30 11.41 -6.30 -3.95
CA LEU A 30 11.89 -7.68 -3.90
C LEU A 30 10.84 -8.61 -4.49
N CYS A 31 11.22 -9.39 -5.48
CA CYS A 31 10.34 -10.38 -6.12
C CYS A 31 10.86 -11.81 -5.89
N ARG A 32 9.97 -12.71 -5.46
CA ARG A 32 10.26 -14.14 -5.29
C ARG A 32 9.05 -14.95 -5.74
N ASN A 33 9.25 -15.92 -6.64
CA ASN A 33 8.17 -16.78 -7.16
C ASN A 33 6.96 -15.99 -7.71
N ASN A 34 7.21 -14.90 -8.43
CA ASN A 34 6.20 -13.96 -8.96
C ASN A 34 5.45 -13.13 -7.90
N ASP A 35 5.72 -13.31 -6.61
CA ASP A 35 5.24 -12.41 -5.57
C ASP A 35 6.26 -11.30 -5.34
N CYS A 36 5.81 -10.05 -5.37
CA CYS A 36 6.67 -8.89 -5.16
C CYS A 36 6.20 -8.07 -3.96
N TRP A 37 7.14 -7.58 -3.15
CA TRP A 37 6.87 -6.70 -2.03
C TRP A 37 7.97 -5.63 -1.89
N CYS A 38 7.60 -4.52 -1.27
CA CYS A 38 8.55 -3.46 -0.97
C CYS A 38 9.29 -3.77 0.33
N ARG A 39 10.61 -3.88 0.25
CA ARG A 39 11.47 -3.77 1.43
C ARG A 39 11.69 -2.29 1.71
N CYS A 40 10.97 -1.77 2.69
CA CYS A 40 11.07 -0.39 3.11
C CYS A 40 12.47 -0.03 3.59
N SER A 41 12.90 1.19 3.27
CA SER A 41 14.14 1.74 3.81
C SER A 41 13.94 2.22 5.25
N ALA A 42 15.03 2.35 6.01
CA ALA A 42 14.96 2.82 7.40
C ALA A 42 14.38 4.24 7.56
N LYS A 43 14.35 5.05 6.49
CA LYS A 43 13.75 6.39 6.51
C LYS A 43 12.22 6.38 6.37
N PHE A 44 11.67 5.30 5.82
CA PHE A 44 10.25 5.14 5.51
C PHE A 44 9.79 3.76 6.01
N PRO A 45 9.80 3.51 7.33
CA PRO A 45 9.54 2.17 7.87
C PRO A 45 8.17 1.59 7.47
N ASP A 46 7.20 2.47 7.22
CA ASP A 46 5.83 2.11 6.84
C ASP A 46 5.53 2.39 5.34
N CYS A 47 6.55 2.29 4.48
CA CYS A 47 6.38 2.53 3.04
C CYS A 47 5.29 1.65 2.44
N ASN A 48 4.57 2.18 1.45
CA ASN A 48 3.46 1.50 0.78
C ASN A 48 2.33 1.03 1.72
N CYS A 49 2.29 1.47 2.98
CA CYS A 49 1.18 1.20 3.88
C CYS A 49 -0.03 2.08 3.50
N PRO A 50 -1.19 1.51 3.17
CA PRO A 50 -2.37 2.26 2.71
C PRO A 50 -3.15 2.87 3.90
N PHE A 51 -2.49 3.73 4.68
CA PHE A 51 -3.06 4.31 5.91
C PHE A 51 -4.39 5.05 5.69
N ALA A 52 -4.51 5.77 4.57
CA ALA A 52 -5.74 6.50 4.24
C ALA A 52 -6.92 5.53 4.04
N ASP A 53 -6.70 4.42 3.33
CA ASP A 53 -7.72 3.41 3.09
C ASP A 53 -8.09 2.65 4.36
N ILE A 54 -7.10 2.31 5.20
CA ILE A 54 -7.34 1.70 6.51
C ILE A 54 -8.22 2.61 7.36
N LYS A 55 -7.89 3.91 7.46
CA LYS A 55 -8.69 4.87 8.22
C LYS A 55 -10.10 5.03 7.67
N ALA A 56 -10.25 5.05 6.34
CA ALA A 56 -11.57 5.10 5.72
C ALA A 56 -12.40 3.85 6.07
N MET A 57 -11.76 2.68 6.10
CA MET A 57 -12.40 1.42 6.48
C MET A 57 -12.79 1.40 7.97
N GLU A 58 -11.90 1.85 8.86
CA GLU A 58 -12.17 1.98 10.30
C GLU A 58 -13.37 2.91 10.57
N GLU A 59 -13.41 4.06 9.89
CA GLU A 59 -14.51 5.00 10.00
C GLU A 59 -15.83 4.42 9.49
N SER A 60 -15.79 3.65 8.40
CA SER A 60 -16.97 2.94 7.90
C SER A 60 -17.47 1.92 8.92
N LEU A 61 -16.58 1.15 9.55
CA LEU A 61 -16.94 0.17 10.57
C LEU A 61 -17.55 0.85 11.81
N ARG A 62 -16.98 1.98 12.22
CA ARG A 62 -17.51 2.79 13.34
C ARG A 62 -18.95 3.23 13.07
N LYS A 63 -19.22 3.80 11.89
CA LYS A 63 -20.58 4.23 11.50
C LYS A 63 -21.57 3.06 11.45
N SER A 64 -21.16 1.92 10.90
CA SER A 64 -22.00 0.72 10.87
C SER A 64 -22.36 0.23 12.28
N LYS A 65 -21.39 0.26 13.20
CA LYS A 65 -21.63 -0.09 14.61
C LYS A 65 -22.62 0.86 15.27
N GLU A 66 -22.46 2.17 15.08
CA GLU A 66 -23.37 3.19 15.64
C GLU A 66 -24.80 3.04 15.09
N SER A 67 -24.93 2.83 13.77
CA SER A 67 -26.21 2.57 13.14
C SER A 67 -26.88 1.31 13.71
N TRP A 68 -26.12 0.24 13.94
CA TRP A 68 -26.65 -0.99 14.52
C TRP A 68 -27.13 -0.79 15.95
N ILE A 69 -26.37 -0.05 16.78
CA ILE A 69 -26.77 0.27 18.15
C ILE A 69 -28.06 1.09 18.16
N ASN A 70 -28.17 2.10 17.30
CA ASN A 70 -29.37 2.94 17.23
C ASN A 70 -30.61 2.11 16.84
N LEU A 71 -30.50 1.29 15.79
CA LEU A 71 -31.59 0.41 15.36
C LEU A 71 -31.98 -0.60 16.45
N ASN A 72 -31.01 -1.13 17.18
CA ASN A 72 -31.28 -2.05 18.27
C ASN A 72 -32.00 -1.34 19.43
N ASN A 73 -31.63 -0.11 19.77
CA ASN A 73 -32.32 0.67 20.80
C ASN A 73 -33.76 1.01 20.37
N GLU A 74 -33.96 1.45 19.12
CA GLU A 74 -35.29 1.71 18.56
C GLU A 74 -36.19 0.47 18.60
N PHE A 75 -35.63 -0.72 18.35
CA PHE A 75 -36.35 -1.99 18.47
C PHE A 75 -36.70 -2.35 19.92
N MET A 76 -35.82 -2.08 20.88
CA MET A 76 -36.07 -2.37 22.30
C MET A 76 -37.10 -1.42 22.93
N ASP A 77 -37.20 -0.19 22.40
CA ASP A 77 -38.13 0.84 22.88
C ASP A 77 -39.54 0.72 22.27
N SER A 78 -39.76 -0.17 21.29
CA SER A 78 -41.06 -0.45 20.65
C SER A 78 -41.83 -1.57 21.34
#